data_AF-A0A0G1CC36-F1
#
_entry.id   AF-A0A0G1CC36-F1
#
_cell.length_a   1.000
_cell.length_b   1.000
_cell.length_c   1.000
_cell.angle_alpha   90.00
_cell.angle_beta   90.00
_cell.angle_gamma   90.00
#
_symmetry.space_group_name_H-M   'P 1'
#
loop_
_entity.id
_entity.type
_entity.pdbx_description
1 polymer ?
#
loop_
_entity_poly.entity_id
_entity_poly.type
_entity_poly.pdbx_seq_one_letter_code
_entity_poly.pdbx_strand_id
1 'polypeptide(L)'
;MPSKSLKVILFSSFFLVFFATLYLGYLYQREKKNRQDENPIENTISLTGVIKKGKDIAPQSSYCPNQLYIVAGDKSYQLRTPDNLEVAATAEYAKYRDSKVKITAHLQDTVPNCTNTTKDCSCDPFILVENIETLESADLSYPSLSGKISCLPPIEGAECTLVFESDDGKFYILKNIPDDKIFLDNKLTVIGELTPIANDNDGISGLIDVIEVR
;
A
#
# COMPACT_ATOMS: atom_id res chain seq x y z
N MET A 1 -27.86 66.37 -11.41
CA MET A 1 -27.04 66.07 -12.62
C MET A 1 -25.61 65.80 -12.17
N PRO A 2 -25.05 64.60 -12.38
CA PRO A 2 -23.67 64.32 -11.97
C PRO A 2 -22.70 65.21 -12.75
N SER A 3 -21.77 65.86 -12.03
CA SER A 3 -20.76 66.74 -12.62
C SER A 3 -19.94 65.97 -13.65
N LYS A 4 -19.47 66.66 -14.71
CA LYS A 4 -18.70 66.03 -15.80
C LYS A 4 -17.50 65.22 -15.26
N SER A 5 -16.91 65.66 -14.15
CA SER A 5 -15.81 64.97 -13.47
C SER A 5 -16.19 63.62 -12.85
N LEU A 6 -17.40 63.50 -12.28
CA LEU A 6 -17.88 62.24 -11.69
C LEU A 6 -18.06 61.14 -12.76
N LYS A 7 -18.52 61.52 -13.96
CA LYS A 7 -18.67 60.58 -15.08
C LYS A 7 -17.33 60.04 -15.58
N VAL A 8 -16.29 60.87 -15.58
CA VAL A 8 -14.93 60.47 -16.00
C VAL A 8 -14.32 59.50 -14.99
N ILE A 9 -14.49 59.74 -13.69
CA ILE A 9 -13.99 58.85 -12.62
C ILE A 9 -14.69 57.49 -12.69
N LEU A 10 -16.02 57.47 -12.85
CA LEU A 10 -16.80 56.23 -12.95
C LEU A 10 -16.43 55.41 -14.20
N PHE A 11 -16.19 56.05 -15.34
CA PHE A 11 -15.72 55.37 -16.55
C PHE A 11 -14.31 54.79 -16.37
N SER A 12 -13.41 55.52 -15.72
CA SER A 12 -12.05 55.05 -15.45
C SER A 12 -12.03 53.85 -14.49
N SER A 13 -12.85 53.88 -13.43
CA SER A 13 -12.98 52.74 -12.52
C SER A 13 -13.57 51.50 -13.20
N PHE A 14 -14.55 51.69 -14.09
CA PHE A 14 -15.14 50.57 -14.83
C PHE A 14 -14.12 49.92 -15.76
N PHE A 15 -13.30 50.72 -16.45
CA PHE A 15 -12.23 50.21 -17.30
C PHE A 15 -11.17 49.44 -16.50
N LEU A 16 -10.76 49.93 -15.32
CA LEU A 16 -9.81 49.23 -14.46
C LEU A 16 -10.33 47.88 -13.99
N VAL A 17 -11.60 47.81 -13.57
CA VAL A 17 -12.22 46.54 -13.13
C VAL A 17 -12.34 45.57 -14.30
N PHE A 18 -12.70 46.06 -15.49
CA PHE A 18 -12.81 45.22 -16.69
C PHE A 18 -11.46 44.63 -17.14
N PHE A 19 -10.37 45.41 -17.08
CA PHE A 19 -9.04 44.87 -17.37
C PHE A 19 -8.55 43.90 -16.30
N ALA A 20 -8.86 44.15 -15.03
CA ALA A 20 -8.50 43.23 -13.95
C ALA A 20 -9.21 41.87 -14.08
N THR A 21 -10.49 41.84 -14.45
CA THR A 21 -11.24 40.59 -14.66
C THR A 21 -10.76 39.83 -15.89
N LEU A 22 -10.44 40.52 -16.99
CA LEU A 22 -9.82 39.89 -18.16
C LEU A 22 -8.44 39.30 -17.83
N TYR A 23 -7.63 40.01 -17.04
CA TYR A 23 -6.31 39.53 -16.62
C TYR A 23 -6.42 38.31 -15.68
N LEU A 24 -7.34 38.33 -14.71
CA LEU A 24 -7.63 37.18 -13.86
C LEU A 24 -8.17 35.98 -14.66
N GLY A 25 -9.05 36.23 -15.63
CA GLY A 25 -9.55 35.19 -16.54
C GLY A 25 -8.44 34.58 -17.41
N TYR A 26 -7.50 35.40 -17.87
CA TYR A 26 -6.31 34.94 -18.58
C TYR A 26 -5.38 34.12 -17.68
N LEU A 27 -5.11 34.56 -16.45
CA LEU A 27 -4.32 33.81 -15.47
C LEU A 27 -4.98 32.47 -15.15
N TYR A 28 -6.30 32.45 -14.94
CA TYR A 28 -7.06 31.23 -14.69
C TYR A 28 -7.04 30.27 -15.88
N GLN A 29 -7.19 30.76 -17.10
CA GLN A 29 -7.04 29.96 -18.33
C GLN A 29 -5.63 29.41 -18.48
N ARG A 30 -4.60 30.22 -18.19
CA ARG A 30 -3.20 29.80 -18.24
C ARG A 30 -2.89 28.75 -17.18
N GLU A 31 -3.40 28.92 -15.96
CA GLU A 31 -3.24 27.94 -14.89
C GLU A 31 -4.02 26.65 -15.19
N LYS A 32 -5.24 26.74 -15.73
CA LYS A 32 -6.00 25.58 -16.20
C LYS A 32 -5.29 24.85 -17.34
N LYS A 33 -4.71 25.59 -18.29
CA LYS A 33 -3.91 25.00 -19.38
C LYS A 33 -2.63 24.35 -18.84
N ASN A 34 -1.93 24.98 -17.89
CA ASN A 34 -0.77 24.38 -17.23
C ASN A 34 -1.15 23.11 -16.41
N ARG A 35 -2.33 23.08 -15.76
CA ARG A 35 -2.85 21.89 -15.07
C ARG A 35 -3.36 20.80 -16.02
N GLN A 36 -3.72 21.16 -17.25
CA GLN A 36 -4.20 20.21 -18.26
C GLN A 36 -3.05 19.72 -19.17
N ASP A 37 -1.94 20.46 -19.24
CA ASP A 37 -0.66 20.06 -19.83
C ASP A 37 0.22 19.26 -18.85
N GLU A 38 -0.15 19.17 -17.56
CA GLU A 38 0.12 17.97 -16.75
C GLU A 38 -0.81 16.85 -17.24
N ASN A 39 -0.55 16.35 -18.45
CA ASN A 39 -1.00 15.00 -18.78
C ASN A 39 -0.37 14.07 -17.73
N PRO A 40 -1.14 13.36 -16.89
CA PRO A 40 -0.61 12.12 -16.35
C PRO A 40 -0.42 11.26 -17.59
N ILE A 41 0.81 11.07 -18.02
CA ILE A 41 1.09 10.03 -19.00
C ILE A 41 0.51 8.77 -18.39
N GLU A 42 -0.49 8.24 -19.07
CA GLU A 42 -1.19 7.00 -18.81
C GLU A 42 -0.16 5.86 -18.91
N ASN A 43 0.74 5.76 -17.94
CA ASN A 43 1.77 4.73 -17.83
C ASN A 43 1.14 3.46 -17.25
N THR A 44 -0.04 3.09 -17.75
CA THR A 44 -0.69 1.83 -17.43
C THR A 44 0.05 0.73 -18.17
N ILE A 45 0.62 -0.19 -17.42
CA ILE A 45 1.32 -1.36 -17.92
C ILE A 45 0.53 -2.62 -17.60
N SER A 46 0.61 -3.59 -18.52
CA SER A 46 0.12 -4.95 -18.29
C SER A 46 1.32 -5.87 -18.14
N LEU A 47 1.52 -6.43 -16.95
CA LEU A 47 2.61 -7.34 -16.63
C LEU A 47 2.07 -8.75 -16.38
N THR A 48 2.71 -9.75 -16.96
CA THR A 48 2.43 -11.16 -16.67
C THR A 48 3.63 -11.76 -15.96
N GLY A 49 3.41 -12.39 -14.81
CA GLY A 49 4.49 -12.90 -13.99
C GLY A 49 4.01 -13.75 -12.82
N VAL A 50 4.92 -14.10 -11.93
CA VAL A 50 4.63 -14.82 -10.68
C VAL A 50 4.82 -13.87 -9.53
N ILE A 51 3.87 -13.83 -8.60
CA ILE A 51 4.01 -13.02 -7.38
C ILE A 51 4.88 -13.77 -6.39
N LYS A 52 5.89 -13.11 -5.82
CA LYS A 52 6.78 -13.69 -4.81
C LYS A 52 7.04 -12.72 -3.66
N LYS A 53 7.35 -13.26 -2.47
CA LYS A 53 7.95 -12.44 -1.41
C LYS A 53 9.42 -12.18 -1.75
N GLY A 54 9.95 -11.02 -1.37
CA GLY A 54 11.35 -10.67 -1.66
C GLY A 54 12.37 -11.69 -1.16
N LYS A 55 12.12 -12.36 -0.03
CA LYS A 55 12.98 -13.43 0.50
C LYS A 55 13.07 -14.66 -0.43
N ASP A 56 12.09 -14.83 -1.32
CA ASP A 56 11.96 -15.95 -2.25
C ASP A 56 12.48 -15.61 -3.66
N ILE A 57 13.07 -14.42 -3.85
CA ILE A 57 13.62 -13.94 -5.13
C ILE A 57 15.15 -13.87 -5.04
N ALA A 58 15.84 -14.45 -6.02
CA ALA A 58 17.30 -14.42 -6.09
C ALA A 58 17.81 -13.19 -6.87
N PRO A 59 18.88 -12.51 -6.42
CA PRO A 59 19.55 -12.68 -5.13
C PRO A 59 18.77 -12.00 -3.99
N GLN A 60 18.63 -12.68 -2.86
CA GLN A 60 17.76 -12.25 -1.75
C GLN A 60 18.12 -10.88 -1.17
N SER A 61 19.41 -10.50 -1.19
CA SER A 61 19.90 -9.21 -0.72
C SER A 61 19.39 -8.01 -1.53
N SER A 62 18.87 -8.25 -2.74
CA SER A 62 18.36 -7.19 -3.62
C SER A 62 16.91 -6.83 -3.37
N TYR A 63 16.21 -7.56 -2.49
CA TYR A 63 14.78 -7.42 -2.26
C TYR A 63 14.45 -7.29 -0.78
N CYS A 64 13.38 -6.57 -0.48
CA CYS A 64 12.88 -6.55 0.89
C CYS A 64 12.15 -7.85 1.24
N PRO A 65 12.59 -8.59 2.28
CA PRO A 65 12.15 -9.96 2.56
C PRO A 65 10.64 -10.17 2.63
N ASN A 66 9.92 -9.20 3.22
CA ASN A 66 8.48 -9.33 3.53
C ASN A 66 7.57 -8.58 2.54
N GLN A 67 8.14 -7.98 1.49
CA GLN A 67 7.38 -7.26 0.46
C GLN A 67 7.00 -8.22 -0.67
N LEU A 68 5.84 -7.98 -1.30
CA LEU A 68 5.42 -8.72 -2.49
C LEU A 68 5.91 -8.06 -3.77
N TYR A 69 6.36 -8.87 -4.71
CA TYR A 69 6.83 -8.43 -6.03
C TYR A 69 6.17 -9.28 -7.11
N ILE A 70 5.92 -8.68 -8.28
CA ILE A 70 5.73 -9.45 -9.51
C ILE A 70 7.09 -9.71 -10.15
N VAL A 71 7.39 -10.97 -10.44
CA VAL A 71 8.56 -11.39 -11.21
C VAL A 71 8.11 -11.67 -12.64
N ALA A 72 8.44 -10.77 -13.57
CA ALA A 72 8.07 -10.81 -14.97
C ALA A 72 9.33 -10.91 -15.84
N GLY A 73 9.76 -12.13 -16.13
CA GLY A 73 11.00 -12.38 -16.88
C GLY A 73 12.24 -11.98 -16.09
N ASP A 74 13.01 -11.03 -16.61
CA ASP A 74 14.22 -10.46 -16.01
C ASP A 74 13.95 -9.28 -15.07
N LYS A 75 12.70 -8.79 -15.02
CA LYS A 75 12.31 -7.63 -14.21
C LYS A 75 11.43 -8.04 -13.04
N SER A 76 11.57 -7.29 -11.96
CA SER A 76 10.79 -7.42 -10.75
C SER A 76 10.33 -6.05 -10.28
N TYR A 77 9.07 -5.96 -9.85
CA TYR A 77 8.49 -4.72 -9.33
C TYR A 77 7.78 -5.00 -8.03
N GLN A 78 8.02 -4.16 -7.03
CA GLN A 78 7.28 -4.21 -5.77
C GLN A 78 5.81 -3.86 -6.02
N LEU A 79 4.89 -4.62 -5.42
CA LEU A 79 3.46 -4.35 -5.52
C LEU A 79 3.05 -3.37 -4.42
N ARG A 80 2.33 -2.31 -4.79
CA ARG A 80 1.70 -1.36 -3.86
C ARG A 80 0.24 -1.14 -4.25
N THR A 81 -0.59 -0.80 -3.26
CA THR A 81 -1.99 -0.44 -3.49
C THR A 81 -2.08 1.01 -3.98
N PRO A 82 -3.12 1.37 -4.74
CA PRO A 82 -3.25 2.72 -5.32
C PRO A 82 -3.58 3.77 -4.24
N ASP A 83 -4.24 3.36 -3.14
CA ASP A 83 -4.74 4.28 -2.12
C ASP A 83 -3.73 4.59 -1.00
N ASN A 84 -2.64 3.83 -0.88
CA ASN A 84 -1.65 4.06 0.18
C ASN A 84 -0.22 3.65 -0.20
N LEU A 85 0.61 4.64 -0.52
CA LEU A 85 2.01 4.47 -0.94
C LEU A 85 2.95 3.92 0.14
N GLU A 86 2.56 3.98 1.42
CA GLU A 86 3.38 3.61 2.58
C GLU A 86 2.99 2.26 3.19
N VAL A 87 1.78 1.75 2.90
CA VAL A 87 1.33 0.45 3.42
C VAL A 87 1.77 -0.64 2.45
N ALA A 88 2.59 -1.56 2.94
CA ALA A 88 2.99 -2.74 2.20
C ALA A 88 1.73 -3.50 1.72
N ALA A 89 1.56 -3.65 0.40
CA ALA A 89 0.46 -4.42 -0.18
C ALA A 89 0.54 -5.93 0.14
N THR A 90 1.49 -6.31 0.98
CA THR A 90 1.71 -7.66 1.48
C THR A 90 0.42 -8.28 2.00
N ALA A 91 -0.41 -7.56 2.77
CA ALA A 91 -1.67 -8.12 3.28
C ALA A 91 -2.73 -8.29 2.17
N GLU A 92 -2.97 -7.24 1.35
CA GLU A 92 -4.04 -7.24 0.36
C GLU A 92 -3.80 -8.24 -0.78
N TYR A 93 -2.54 -8.38 -1.20
CA TYR A 93 -2.16 -9.26 -2.31
C TYR A 93 -1.52 -10.57 -1.87
N ALA A 94 -1.45 -10.86 -0.56
CA ALA A 94 -0.91 -12.12 -0.03
C ALA A 94 -1.54 -13.36 -0.67
N LYS A 95 -2.85 -13.32 -0.91
CA LYS A 95 -3.62 -14.41 -1.52
C LYS A 95 -3.14 -14.81 -2.92
N TYR A 96 -2.43 -13.92 -3.61
CA TYR A 96 -1.88 -14.19 -4.94
C TYR A 96 -0.42 -14.65 -4.92
N ARG A 97 0.18 -14.81 -3.73
CA ARG A 97 1.56 -15.31 -3.60
C ARG A 97 1.73 -16.61 -4.39
N ASP A 98 2.90 -16.77 -5.00
CA ASP A 98 3.35 -17.85 -5.87
C ASP A 98 2.45 -18.17 -7.08
N SER A 99 1.32 -17.47 -7.22
CA SER A 99 0.40 -17.63 -8.34
C SER A 99 0.93 -16.88 -9.55
N LYS A 100 0.66 -17.43 -10.73
CA LYS A 100 0.90 -16.75 -11.99
C LYS A 100 -0.28 -15.82 -12.27
N VAL A 101 0.01 -14.55 -12.46
CA VAL A 101 -1.01 -13.50 -12.59
C VAL A 101 -0.71 -12.61 -13.79
N LYS A 102 -1.75 -11.92 -14.23
CA LYS A 102 -1.66 -10.74 -15.08
C LYS A 102 -2.09 -9.53 -14.26
N ILE A 103 -1.20 -8.55 -14.14
CA ILE A 103 -1.40 -7.32 -13.38
C ILE A 103 -1.56 -6.16 -14.34
N THR A 104 -2.64 -5.39 -14.16
CA THR A 104 -2.75 -4.03 -14.71
C THR A 104 -2.35 -3.05 -13.62
N ALA A 105 -1.36 -2.20 -13.90
CA ALA A 105 -0.81 -1.29 -12.91
C ALA A 105 -0.25 -0.01 -13.53
N HIS A 106 -0.04 1.01 -12.70
CA HIS A 106 0.70 2.21 -13.10
C HIS A 106 2.16 2.12 -12.67
N LEU A 107 3.07 2.43 -13.60
CA LEU A 107 4.48 2.60 -13.30
C LEU A 107 4.69 3.97 -12.63
N GLN A 108 5.30 3.98 -11.44
CA GLN A 108 5.78 5.20 -10.81
C GLN A 108 7.27 5.37 -11.13
N ASP A 109 7.59 6.26 -12.06
CA ASP A 109 8.96 6.53 -12.53
C ASP A 109 9.84 7.26 -11.50
N THR A 110 9.24 7.78 -10.42
CA THR A 110 9.98 8.34 -9.30
C THR A 110 10.55 7.24 -8.43
N VAL A 111 11.72 6.73 -8.81
CA VAL A 111 12.63 6.06 -7.88
C VAL A 111 12.84 7.03 -6.73
N PRO A 112 12.46 6.70 -5.48
CA PRO A 112 12.70 7.57 -4.35
C PRO A 112 14.20 7.87 -4.28
N ASN A 113 14.57 9.11 -3.94
CA ASN A 113 15.96 9.56 -4.00
C ASN A 113 16.79 8.88 -2.89
N CYS A 114 17.21 7.63 -3.16
CA CYS A 114 17.78 6.75 -2.17
C CYS A 114 19.29 6.71 -2.32
N THR A 115 19.96 7.43 -1.43
CA THR A 115 21.41 7.68 -1.45
C THR A 115 22.19 6.81 -0.46
N ASN A 116 21.53 5.86 0.23
CA ASN A 116 22.13 5.12 1.34
C ASN A 116 22.64 3.72 0.97
N THR A 117 23.71 3.31 1.64
CA THR A 117 24.40 2.01 1.51
C THR A 117 23.66 0.83 2.14
N THR A 118 22.60 1.07 2.90
CA THR A 118 21.68 0.06 3.46
C THR A 118 20.40 0.00 2.64
N LYS A 119 19.95 -1.21 2.27
CA LYS A 119 18.73 -1.43 1.50
C LYS A 119 17.53 -0.84 2.24
N ASP A 120 16.96 0.22 1.67
CA ASP A 120 15.74 0.85 2.15
C ASP A 120 14.56 0.32 1.32
N CYS A 121 13.61 -0.31 1.99
CA CYS A 121 12.45 -0.96 1.37
C CYS A 121 11.46 0.00 0.73
N SER A 122 11.58 1.29 1.02
CA SER A 122 10.77 2.31 0.35
C SER A 122 11.26 2.59 -1.07
N CYS A 123 12.49 2.20 -1.41
CA CYS A 123 13.22 2.63 -2.61
C CYS A 123 13.15 1.69 -3.81
N ASP A 124 12.51 0.53 -3.66
CA ASP A 124 12.44 -0.44 -4.74
C ASP A 124 11.52 0.06 -5.86
N PRO A 125 11.85 -0.20 -7.15
CA PRO A 125 10.93 0.06 -8.23
C PRO A 125 9.59 -0.60 -7.94
N PHE A 126 8.52 0.18 -7.93
CA PHE A 126 7.20 -0.26 -7.54
C PHE A 126 6.16 0.07 -8.60
N ILE A 127 5.07 -0.69 -8.57
CA ILE A 127 3.89 -0.48 -9.41
C ILE A 127 2.67 -0.33 -8.52
N LEU A 128 1.77 0.56 -8.92
CA LEU A 128 0.48 0.74 -8.26
C LEU A 128 -0.53 -0.17 -8.95
N VAL A 129 -0.94 -1.22 -8.24
CA VAL A 129 -1.79 -2.28 -8.79
C VAL A 129 -3.23 -1.78 -8.90
N GLU A 130 -3.79 -1.76 -10.10
CA GLU A 130 -5.22 -1.50 -10.30
C GLU A 130 -6.04 -2.79 -10.28
N ASN A 131 -5.50 -3.84 -10.91
CA ASN A 131 -6.19 -5.12 -11.02
C ASN A 131 -5.22 -6.30 -11.13
N ILE A 132 -5.59 -7.43 -10.54
CA ILE A 132 -4.87 -8.71 -10.61
C ILE A 132 -5.81 -9.80 -11.12
N GLU A 133 -5.48 -10.35 -12.29
CA GLU A 133 -6.14 -11.53 -12.86
C GLU A 133 -5.29 -12.78 -12.62
N THR A 134 -5.83 -13.78 -11.93
CA THR A 134 -5.15 -15.06 -11.72
C THR A 134 -5.20 -15.90 -13.00
N LEU A 135 -4.03 -16.24 -13.54
CA LEU A 135 -3.91 -17.13 -14.70
C LEU A 135 -3.70 -18.59 -14.27
N GLU A 136 -2.92 -18.80 -13.22
CA GLU A 136 -2.65 -20.10 -12.62
C GLU A 136 -2.51 -19.91 -11.11
N SER A 137 -3.41 -20.54 -10.34
CA SER A 137 -3.33 -20.49 -8.88
C SER A 137 -2.22 -21.40 -8.40
N ALA A 138 -1.36 -20.89 -7.52
CA ALA A 138 -0.50 -21.78 -6.77
C ALA A 138 -1.34 -22.59 -5.78
N ASP A 139 -1.03 -23.89 -5.66
CA ASP A 139 -1.60 -24.73 -4.61
C ASP A 139 -0.79 -24.50 -3.34
N LEU A 140 -1.09 -23.39 -2.66
CA LEU A 140 -0.43 -23.02 -1.44
C LEU A 140 -1.17 -23.63 -0.25
N SER A 141 -0.66 -24.77 0.21
CA SER A 141 -1.10 -25.38 1.46
C SER A 141 -0.50 -24.63 2.64
N TYR A 142 -1.21 -23.60 3.09
CA TYR A 142 -0.93 -22.94 4.37
C TYR A 142 -1.78 -23.56 5.48
N PRO A 143 -1.25 -23.68 6.71
CA PRO A 143 -2.07 -24.07 7.85
C PRO A 143 -3.22 -23.07 8.03
N SER A 144 -4.43 -23.63 8.18
CA SER A 144 -5.62 -22.90 8.57
C SER A 144 -5.84 -23.13 10.06
N LEU A 145 -5.80 -22.07 10.86
CA LEU A 145 -5.99 -22.11 12.30
C LEU A 145 -7.19 -21.25 12.68
N SER A 146 -8.17 -21.87 13.33
CA SER A 146 -9.30 -21.17 13.94
C SER A 146 -8.98 -20.86 15.40
N GLY A 147 -9.52 -19.74 15.88
CA GLY A 147 -9.24 -19.25 17.21
C GLY A 147 -9.88 -17.90 17.47
N LYS A 148 -9.34 -17.18 18.45
CA LYS A 148 -9.77 -15.83 18.81
C LYS A 148 -8.60 -14.92 19.15
N ILE A 149 -8.83 -13.61 19.03
CA ILE A 149 -7.92 -12.62 19.60
C ILE A 149 -8.11 -12.61 21.12
N SER A 150 -7.03 -12.89 21.85
CA SER A 150 -7.00 -12.94 23.30
C SER A 150 -6.00 -11.94 23.85
N CYS A 151 -6.21 -11.53 25.08
CA CYS A 151 -5.27 -10.69 25.80
C CYS A 151 -4.45 -11.53 26.77
N LEU A 152 -3.13 -11.57 26.57
CA LEU A 152 -2.23 -12.11 27.57
C LEU A 152 -1.90 -11.03 28.61
N PRO A 153 -1.86 -11.39 29.91
CA PRO A 153 -1.50 -10.45 30.95
C PRO A 153 -0.09 -9.88 30.68
N PRO A 154 0.12 -8.58 30.91
CA PRO A 154 1.44 -7.97 30.73
C PRO A 154 2.46 -8.59 31.67
N ILE A 155 3.71 -8.69 31.23
CA ILE A 155 4.82 -9.07 32.11
C ILE A 155 5.16 -7.90 33.07
N GLU A 156 4.90 -6.65 32.66
CA GLU A 156 5.08 -5.45 33.50
C GLU A 156 4.11 -4.30 33.11
N GLY A 157 3.09 -4.04 33.95
CA GLY A 157 2.42 -2.73 34.06
C GLY A 157 1.58 -2.17 32.88
N ALA A 158 1.51 -2.81 31.72
CA ALA A 158 0.74 -2.33 30.56
C ALA A 158 -0.68 -2.92 30.47
N GLU A 159 -1.60 -2.27 29.75
CA GLU A 159 -2.83 -2.93 29.29
C GLU A 159 -2.43 -4.07 28.33
N CYS A 160 -3.01 -5.24 28.54
CA CYS A 160 -2.63 -6.55 28.01
C CYS A 160 -2.16 -6.63 26.54
N THR A 161 -1.31 -7.62 26.25
CA THR A 161 -0.80 -7.87 24.88
C THR A 161 -1.79 -8.72 24.09
N LEU A 162 -2.27 -8.19 22.96
CA LEU A 162 -3.15 -8.92 22.05
C LEU A 162 -2.37 -10.00 21.28
N VAL A 163 -2.89 -11.22 21.33
CA VAL A 163 -2.37 -12.40 20.63
C VAL A 163 -3.50 -13.18 19.99
N PHE A 164 -3.18 -14.07 19.07
CA PHE A 164 -4.13 -15.05 18.55
C PHE A 164 -4.05 -16.34 19.36
N GLU A 165 -5.10 -16.64 20.13
CA GLU A 165 -5.30 -17.92 20.81
C GLU A 165 -6.03 -18.86 19.84
N SER A 166 -5.31 -19.85 19.32
CA SER A 166 -5.91 -20.89 18.49
C SER A 166 -6.70 -21.89 19.31
N ASP A 167 -7.66 -22.57 18.68
CA ASP A 167 -8.53 -23.56 19.33
C ASP A 167 -7.75 -24.77 19.91
N ASP A 168 -6.49 -24.99 19.49
CA ASP A 168 -5.61 -26.00 20.08
C ASP A 168 -4.91 -25.54 21.37
N GLY A 169 -5.21 -24.32 21.84
CA GLY A 169 -4.70 -23.73 23.08
C GLY A 169 -3.33 -23.04 22.94
N LYS A 170 -2.78 -22.94 21.72
CA LYS A 170 -1.53 -22.22 21.46
C LYS A 170 -1.76 -20.74 21.16
N PHE A 171 -0.78 -19.93 21.51
CA PHE A 171 -0.77 -18.49 21.27
C PHE A 171 0.19 -18.11 20.15
N TYR A 172 -0.23 -17.23 19.24
CA TYR A 172 0.57 -16.76 18.12
C TYR A 172 0.53 -15.25 17.98
N ILE A 173 1.63 -14.68 17.48
CA ILE A 173 1.66 -13.29 17.02
C ILE A 173 1.24 -13.25 15.55
N LEU A 174 0.20 -12.49 15.23
CA LEU A 174 -0.22 -12.28 13.84
C LEU A 174 0.56 -11.12 13.22
N LYS A 175 1.06 -11.32 12.00
CA LYS A 175 1.65 -10.28 11.15
C LYS A 175 0.76 -10.04 9.94
N ASN A 176 0.72 -8.79 9.46
CA ASN A 176 -0.03 -8.39 8.27
C ASN A 176 -1.54 -8.69 8.33
N ILE A 177 -2.12 -8.70 9.54
CA ILE A 177 -3.56 -8.78 9.74
C ILE A 177 -4.16 -7.35 9.68
N PRO A 178 -5.31 -7.14 9.02
CA PRO A 178 -5.99 -5.85 9.02
C PRO A 178 -6.41 -5.40 10.43
N ASP A 179 -6.20 -4.13 10.77
CA ASP A 179 -6.49 -3.57 12.09
C ASP A 179 -7.97 -3.73 12.50
N ASP A 180 -8.90 -3.72 11.54
CA ASP A 180 -10.33 -3.93 11.79
C ASP A 180 -10.67 -5.35 12.29
N LYS A 181 -9.73 -6.29 12.20
CA LYS A 181 -9.88 -7.67 12.69
C LYS A 181 -9.26 -7.88 14.07
N ILE A 182 -8.46 -6.95 14.57
CA ILE A 182 -7.71 -7.07 15.82
C ILE A 182 -8.51 -6.44 16.97
N PHE A 183 -9.53 -7.15 17.44
CA PHE A 183 -10.28 -6.76 18.64
C PHE A 183 -10.50 -7.95 19.56
N LEU A 184 -10.52 -7.69 20.87
CA LEU A 184 -10.56 -8.73 21.89
C LEU A 184 -11.78 -9.66 21.70
N ASP A 185 -11.56 -10.95 21.89
CA ASP A 185 -12.51 -12.07 21.71
C ASP A 185 -13.08 -12.23 20.29
N ASN A 186 -12.54 -11.49 19.29
CA ASN A 186 -12.91 -11.71 17.90
C ASN A 186 -12.53 -13.13 17.47
N LYS A 187 -13.50 -13.90 17.00
CA LYS A 187 -13.25 -15.23 16.44
C LYS A 187 -12.93 -15.11 14.97
N LEU A 188 -11.85 -15.75 14.56
CA LEU A 188 -11.35 -15.68 13.19
C LEU A 188 -10.58 -16.94 12.84
N THR A 189 -10.64 -17.29 11.56
CA THR A 189 -9.81 -18.34 10.99
C THR A 189 -8.70 -17.71 10.18
N VAL A 190 -7.46 -17.90 10.63
CA VAL A 190 -6.26 -17.39 9.98
C VAL A 190 -5.66 -18.45 9.09
N ILE A 191 -5.37 -18.10 7.85
CA ILE A 191 -4.56 -18.88 6.94
C ILE A 191 -3.26 -18.10 6.73
N GLY A 192 -2.11 -18.74 6.97
CA GLY A 192 -0.84 -18.02 6.91
C GLY A 192 0.40 -18.88 7.06
N GLU A 193 1.56 -18.27 6.86
CA GLU A 193 2.86 -18.93 7.03
C GLU A 193 3.24 -18.98 8.51
N LEU A 194 3.35 -20.19 9.07
CA LEU A 194 3.71 -20.38 10.48
C LEU A 194 5.23 -20.43 10.65
N THR A 195 5.77 -19.54 11.48
CA THR A 195 7.16 -19.53 11.93
C THR A 195 7.22 -19.83 13.42
N PRO A 196 7.71 -21.00 13.86
CA PRO A 196 7.85 -21.31 15.29
C PRO A 196 8.91 -20.41 15.94
N ILE A 197 8.68 -20.00 17.20
CA ILE A 197 9.67 -19.28 18.01
C ILE A 197 10.37 -20.30 18.90
N ALA A 198 11.70 -20.31 18.89
CA ALA A 198 12.52 -21.33 19.56
C ALA A 198 12.56 -21.22 21.09
N ASN A 199 12.14 -20.09 21.67
CA ASN A 199 12.05 -19.86 23.12
C ASN A 199 10.63 -19.42 23.46
N ASP A 200 9.88 -20.29 24.13
CA ASP A 200 8.47 -20.17 24.49
C ASP A 200 8.26 -19.57 25.89
N ASN A 201 9.26 -18.86 26.42
CA ASN A 201 9.25 -18.30 27.79
C ASN A 201 8.01 -17.43 28.09
N ASP A 202 7.37 -16.87 27.05
CA ASP A 202 6.20 -16.00 27.15
C ASP A 202 4.88 -16.70 26.77
N GLY A 203 4.88 -18.03 26.59
CA GLY A 203 3.72 -18.82 26.16
C GLY A 203 3.34 -18.65 24.68
N ILE A 204 4.14 -17.92 23.91
CA ILE A 204 3.93 -17.68 22.47
C ILE A 204 4.58 -18.82 21.66
N SER A 205 3.75 -19.59 20.97
CA SER A 205 4.15 -20.75 20.16
C SER A 205 4.76 -20.38 18.81
N GLY A 206 4.49 -19.18 18.29
CA GLY A 206 5.05 -18.75 17.02
C GLY A 206 4.49 -17.46 16.46
N LEU A 207 4.88 -17.16 15.22
CA LEU A 207 4.38 -16.07 14.41
C LEU A 207 3.62 -16.62 13.21
N ILE A 208 2.47 -16.03 12.89
CA ILE A 208 1.72 -16.33 11.66
C ILE A 208 1.76 -15.09 10.79
N ASP A 209 2.38 -15.20 9.62
CA ASP A 209 2.28 -14.20 8.57
C ASP A 209 0.97 -14.42 7.80
N VAL A 210 -0.03 -13.59 8.09
CA VAL A 210 -1.43 -13.79 7.67
C VAL A 210 -1.57 -13.55 6.16
N ILE A 211 -2.24 -14.49 5.51
CA ILE A 211 -2.51 -14.47 4.06
C ILE A 211 -4.00 -14.27 3.80
N GLU A 212 -4.83 -14.90 4.62
CA GLU A 212 -6.29 -14.77 4.56
C GLU A 212 -6.86 -14.84 5.98
N VAL A 213 -7.91 -14.06 6.23
CA VAL A 213 -8.74 -14.14 7.45
C VAL A 213 -10.16 -14.44 7.02
N ARG A 214 -10.77 -15.48 7.60
CA ARG A 214 -12.18 -15.87 7.39
C ARG A 214 -12.99 -15.75 8.68
#